data_AF-A0A3D2C9L8-F1
#
_entry.id   AF-A0A3D2C9L8-F1
#
_cell.length_a   1.000
_cell.length_b   1.000
_cell.length_c   1.000
_cell.angle_alpha   90.00
_cell.angle_beta   90.00
_cell.angle_gamma   90.00
#
_symmetry.space_group_name_H-M   'P 1'
#
loop_
_entity.id
_entity.type
_entity.pdbx_description
1 polymer ?
#
loop_
_entity_poly.entity_id
_entity_poly.type
_entity_poly.pdbx_seq_one_letter_code
_entity_poly.pdbx_strand_id
1 'polypeptide(L)'
;MNQTSETTGLRVHRSNRVEVHAELLSTLLAADGPSIDPMKAITIVVGNRGTERWLSHRIAHMHKVCANVAFPFPGTTIQRLITWALGDEQRTRNWSLASVQWAILGELVALEPTERIWAPLTDWLGAEPRPAAHIIDRRILGLASEIARVFDRLTTFRPVWIREWSMGIPHQPPEGVAPWLPELFHRVYRRLGPGHDAERCLQAIANLRQQ
;
A
#
# COMPACT_ATOMS: atom_id res chain seq x y z
N MET A 1 -3.32 -44.22 -13.92
CA MET A 1 -3.76 -43.20 -14.90
C MET A 1 -4.80 -42.32 -14.20
N ASN A 2 -4.34 -41.36 -13.39
CA ASN A 2 -5.23 -40.44 -12.69
C ASN A 2 -5.09 -39.07 -13.37
N GLN A 3 -6.14 -38.68 -14.07
CA GLN A 3 -6.32 -37.33 -14.59
C GLN A 3 -6.45 -36.38 -13.40
N THR A 4 -5.42 -35.60 -13.11
CA THR A 4 -5.54 -34.43 -12.24
C THR A 4 -6.26 -33.36 -13.04
N SER A 5 -7.57 -33.25 -12.86
CA SER A 5 -8.33 -32.09 -13.30
C SER A 5 -7.64 -30.84 -12.78
N GLU A 6 -7.19 -29.95 -13.67
CA GLU A 6 -6.59 -28.67 -13.33
C GLU A 6 -7.65 -27.78 -12.66
N THR A 7 -7.76 -27.88 -11.34
CA THR A 7 -8.58 -26.94 -10.58
C THR A 7 -7.88 -25.58 -10.62
N THR A 8 -8.32 -24.74 -11.55
CA THR A 8 -7.89 -23.35 -11.70
C THR A 8 -8.51 -22.55 -10.55
N GLY A 9 -7.69 -22.02 -9.65
CA GLY A 9 -8.20 -21.27 -8.49
C GLY A 9 -7.17 -21.03 -7.39
N LEU A 10 -7.55 -20.24 -6.38
CA LEU A 10 -6.73 -19.97 -5.21
C LEU A 10 -6.58 -21.24 -4.35
N ARG A 11 -5.35 -21.75 -4.25
CA ARG A 11 -5.02 -22.90 -3.40
C ARG A 11 -4.40 -22.42 -2.09
N VAL A 12 -4.98 -22.84 -0.97
CA VAL A 12 -4.48 -22.52 0.37
C VAL A 12 -3.90 -23.78 1.00
N HIS A 13 -2.58 -23.79 1.18
CA HIS A 13 -1.87 -24.87 1.87
C HIS A 13 -1.66 -24.49 3.34
N ARG A 14 -1.86 -25.45 4.25
CA ARG A 14 -1.72 -25.24 5.69
C ARG A 14 -0.81 -26.31 6.29
N SER A 15 0.13 -25.87 7.12
CA SER A 15 1.04 -26.71 7.89
C SER A 15 1.52 -25.93 9.11
N ASN A 16 1.87 -26.64 10.17
CA ASN A 16 2.53 -26.08 11.36
C ASN A 16 4.05 -25.92 11.17
N ARG A 17 4.58 -26.36 10.03
CA ARG A 17 6.01 -26.35 9.71
C ARG A 17 6.25 -25.64 8.38
N VAL A 18 7.11 -24.63 8.40
CA VAL A 18 7.45 -23.86 7.19
C VAL A 18 8.25 -24.69 6.19
N GLU A 19 9.02 -25.67 6.66
CA GLU A 19 9.80 -26.59 5.82
C GLU A 19 8.89 -27.39 4.88
N VAL A 20 7.73 -27.83 5.38
CA VAL A 20 6.74 -28.57 4.59
C VAL A 20 6.20 -27.70 3.45
N HIS A 21 5.93 -26.41 3.72
CA HIS A 21 5.50 -25.49 2.67
C HIS A 21 6.60 -25.24 1.63
N ALA A 22 7.86 -25.16 2.04
CA ALA A 22 8.98 -24.97 1.12
C ALA A 22 9.23 -26.20 0.23
N GLU A 23 9.09 -27.40 0.79
CA GLU A 23 9.18 -28.67 0.04
C GLU A 23 8.02 -28.79 -0.95
N LEU A 24 6.81 -28.47 -0.53
CA LEU A 24 5.64 -28.46 -1.39
C LEU A 24 5.81 -27.44 -2.53
N LEU A 25 6.22 -26.21 -2.21
CA LEU A 25 6.49 -25.18 -3.22
C LEU A 25 7.55 -25.66 -4.22
N SER A 26 8.64 -26.23 -3.74
CA SER A 26 9.70 -26.74 -4.60
C SER A 26 9.21 -27.88 -5.51
N THR A 27 8.31 -28.72 -5.01
CA THR A 27 7.67 -29.79 -5.80
C THR A 27 6.76 -29.21 -6.89
N LEU A 28 5.97 -28.19 -6.55
CA LEU A 28 5.10 -27.50 -7.51
C LEU A 28 5.93 -26.82 -8.62
N LEU A 29 7.01 -26.14 -8.25
CA LEU A 29 7.90 -25.49 -9.23
C LEU A 29 8.56 -26.48 -10.19
N ALA A 30 8.85 -27.70 -9.76
CA ALA A 30 9.38 -28.74 -10.65
C ALA A 30 8.30 -29.39 -11.53
N ALA A 31 7.07 -29.49 -11.03
CA ALA A 31 5.94 -30.07 -11.75
C ALA A 31 5.40 -29.14 -12.84
N ASP A 32 5.44 -27.82 -12.63
CA ASP A 32 4.91 -26.82 -13.58
C ASP A 32 5.69 -26.74 -14.91
N GLY A 33 6.79 -27.48 -15.06
CA GLY A 33 7.57 -27.56 -16.29
C GLY A 33 8.27 -26.24 -16.66
N PRO A 34 9.11 -26.23 -17.73
CA PRO A 34 9.71 -24.99 -18.19
C PRO A 34 8.63 -24.04 -18.69
N SER A 35 8.69 -22.78 -18.26
CA SER A 35 7.82 -21.73 -18.79
C SER A 35 8.00 -21.63 -20.31
N ILE A 36 6.92 -21.27 -21.03
CA ILE A 36 6.96 -21.00 -22.48
C ILE A 36 8.00 -19.91 -22.79
N ASP A 37 8.20 -18.96 -21.86
CA ASP A 37 9.27 -17.96 -21.92
C ASP A 37 10.40 -18.32 -20.94
N PRO A 38 11.59 -18.72 -21.44
CA PRO A 38 12.71 -19.13 -20.58
C PRO A 38 13.28 -17.98 -19.74
N MET A 39 13.03 -16.71 -20.10
CA MET A 39 13.50 -15.54 -19.36
C MET A 39 12.50 -15.07 -18.31
N LYS A 40 11.26 -15.57 -18.33
CA LYS A 40 10.23 -15.18 -17.36
C LYS A 40 10.60 -15.66 -15.96
N ALA A 41 10.85 -14.70 -15.07
CA ALA A 41 11.15 -15.00 -13.68
C ALA A 41 9.96 -15.64 -12.95
N ILE A 42 10.25 -16.64 -12.12
CA ILE A 42 9.27 -17.23 -11.20
C ILE A 42 9.05 -16.22 -10.07
N THR A 43 7.80 -15.86 -9.77
CA THR A 43 7.49 -14.90 -8.71
C THR A 43 7.00 -15.62 -7.46
N ILE A 44 7.67 -15.39 -6.33
CA ILE A 44 7.30 -15.95 -5.02
C ILE A 44 7.16 -14.80 -4.02
N VAL A 45 5.93 -14.49 -3.62
CA VAL A 45 5.68 -13.37 -2.69
C VAL A 45 6.10 -13.76 -1.28
N VAL A 46 6.92 -12.93 -0.63
CA VAL A 46 7.45 -13.18 0.72
C VAL A 46 7.18 -12.01 1.66
N GLY A 47 7.02 -12.27 2.95
CA GLY A 47 6.72 -11.21 3.92
C GLY A 47 7.92 -10.37 4.36
N ASN A 48 9.14 -10.94 4.27
CA ASN A 48 10.36 -10.27 4.71
C ASN A 48 11.62 -10.89 4.05
N ARG A 49 12.76 -10.20 4.17
CA ARG A 49 14.07 -10.62 3.61
C ARG A 49 14.63 -11.90 4.23
N GLY A 50 14.26 -12.21 5.48
CA GLY A 50 14.67 -13.47 6.12
C GLY A 50 14.05 -14.67 5.43
N THR A 51 12.74 -14.59 5.16
CA THR A 51 12.00 -15.61 4.41
C THR A 51 12.52 -15.77 2.98
N GLU A 52 12.82 -14.67 2.28
CA GLU A 52 13.48 -14.69 0.96
C GLU A 52 14.78 -15.51 0.96
N ARG A 53 15.71 -15.14 1.84
CA ARG A 53 17.03 -15.80 1.94
C ARG A 53 16.88 -17.27 2.30
N TRP A 54 16.06 -17.56 3.32
CA TRP A 54 15.84 -18.93 3.75
C TRP A 54 15.21 -19.78 2.64
N LEU A 55 14.22 -19.25 1.93
CA LEU A 55 13.52 -19.98 0.88
C LEU A 55 14.40 -20.19 -0.35
N SER A 56 15.17 -19.17 -0.78
CA SER A 56 16.12 -19.31 -1.88
C SER A 56 17.18 -20.38 -1.59
N HIS A 57 17.72 -20.44 -0.36
CA HIS A 57 18.61 -21.53 0.06
C HIS A 57 17.90 -22.89 0.06
N ARG A 58 16.66 -22.98 0.55
CA ARG A 58 15.92 -24.25 0.60
C ARG A 58 15.62 -24.78 -0.80
N ILE A 59 15.19 -23.92 -1.72
CA ILE A 59 14.97 -24.24 -3.13
C ILE A 59 16.28 -24.68 -3.77
N ALA A 60 17.38 -23.94 -3.59
CA ALA A 60 18.69 -24.30 -4.14
C ALA A 60 19.20 -25.64 -3.60
N HIS A 61 18.96 -25.96 -2.32
CA HIS A 61 19.34 -27.26 -1.76
C HIS A 61 18.60 -28.42 -2.44
N MET A 62 17.31 -28.25 -2.76
CA MET A 62 16.49 -29.27 -3.40
C MET A 62 16.77 -29.39 -4.90
N HIS A 63 16.87 -28.26 -5.61
CA HIS A 63 17.00 -28.19 -7.07
C HIS A 63 18.41 -27.93 -7.57
N LYS A 64 19.41 -27.93 -6.67
CA LYS A 64 20.83 -27.57 -6.89
C LYS A 64 21.09 -26.10 -7.22
N VAL A 65 20.09 -25.38 -7.74
CA VAL A 65 20.16 -23.96 -8.06
C VAL A 65 18.83 -23.28 -7.75
N CYS A 66 18.89 -22.02 -7.30
CA CYS A 66 17.74 -21.13 -7.26
C CYS A 66 18.12 -19.88 -8.07
N ALA A 67 17.66 -19.81 -9.31
CA ALA A 67 17.97 -18.73 -10.25
C ALA A 67 16.70 -18.25 -10.95
N ASN A 68 16.72 -17.00 -11.42
CA ASN A 68 15.58 -16.35 -12.07
C ASN A 68 14.28 -16.38 -11.23
N VAL A 69 14.40 -16.24 -9.91
CA VAL A 69 13.27 -16.14 -8.97
C VAL A 69 13.20 -14.73 -8.39
N ALA A 70 12.04 -14.09 -8.52
CA ALA A 70 11.74 -12.81 -7.93
C ALA A 70 10.98 -12.98 -6.61
N PHE A 71 11.41 -12.28 -5.56
CA PHE A 71 10.80 -12.32 -4.23
C PHE A 71 10.16 -10.98 -3.83
N PRO A 72 9.11 -10.51 -4.53
CA PRO A 72 8.46 -9.25 -4.19
C PRO A 72 7.70 -9.35 -2.86
N PHE A 73 7.51 -8.21 -2.20
CA PHE A 73 6.68 -8.11 -1.00
C PHE A 73 5.19 -7.99 -1.37
N PRO A 74 4.26 -8.25 -0.43
CA PRO A 74 2.83 -8.23 -0.70
C PRO A 74 2.37 -6.88 -1.25
N GLY A 75 2.78 -5.77 -0.61
CA GLY A 75 2.41 -4.42 -1.07
C GLY A 75 2.82 -4.13 -2.51
N THR A 76 4.07 -4.45 -2.88
CA THR A 76 4.54 -4.28 -4.26
C THR A 76 3.81 -5.19 -5.25
N THR A 77 3.45 -6.40 -4.82
CA THR A 77 2.74 -7.36 -5.67
C THR A 77 1.30 -6.91 -5.93
N ILE A 78 0.60 -6.48 -4.88
CA ILE A 78 -0.76 -5.92 -4.98
C ILE A 78 -0.76 -4.72 -5.93
N GLN A 79 0.21 -3.82 -5.80
CA GLN A 79 0.34 -2.66 -6.70
C GLN A 79 0.55 -3.06 -8.17
N ARG A 80 1.36 -4.10 -8.44
CA ARG A 80 1.51 -4.65 -9.80
C ARG A 80 0.20 -5.23 -10.33
N LEU A 81 -0.55 -5.96 -9.49
CA LEU A 81 -1.85 -6.53 -9.87
C LEU A 81 -2.89 -5.44 -10.16
N ILE A 82 -2.93 -4.38 -9.34
CA ILE A 82 -3.81 -3.21 -9.58
C ILE A 82 -3.44 -2.54 -10.92
N THR A 83 -2.16 -2.28 -11.14
CA THR A 83 -1.64 -1.67 -12.39
C THR A 83 -2.06 -2.52 -13.61
N TRP A 84 -1.88 -3.84 -13.53
CA TRP A 84 -2.29 -4.77 -14.58
C TRP A 84 -3.80 -4.76 -14.82
N ALA A 85 -4.62 -4.82 -13.76
CA ALA A 85 -6.08 -4.83 -13.85
C ALA A 85 -6.69 -3.53 -14.38
N LEU A 86 -5.98 -2.40 -14.18
CA LEU A 86 -6.40 -1.10 -14.69
C LEU A 86 -5.88 -0.81 -16.10
N GLY A 87 -4.91 -1.58 -16.62
CA GLY A 87 -4.24 -1.30 -17.89
C GLY A 87 -3.47 0.02 -17.87
N ASP A 88 -3.12 0.53 -16.69
CA ASP A 88 -2.53 1.85 -16.50
C ASP A 88 -1.12 1.72 -15.91
N GLU A 89 -0.10 1.96 -16.76
CA GLU A 89 1.31 1.96 -16.36
C GLU A 89 1.68 3.20 -15.52
N GLN A 90 0.87 4.26 -15.57
CA GLN A 90 1.15 5.48 -14.82
C GLN A 90 0.65 5.31 -13.39
N ARG A 91 1.51 4.72 -12.56
CA ARG A 91 1.44 4.99 -11.12
C ARG A 91 1.46 6.52 -10.96
N THR A 92 0.35 7.11 -10.54
CA THR A 92 0.24 8.54 -10.25
C THR A 92 1.29 8.88 -9.18
N ARG A 93 2.44 9.39 -9.64
CA ARG A 93 3.57 9.81 -8.77
C ARG A 93 3.12 10.83 -7.71
N ASN A 94 1.95 11.43 -7.92
CA ASN A 94 1.28 12.39 -7.09
C ASN A 94 0.99 11.87 -5.67
N TRP A 95 0.74 10.57 -5.48
CA TRP A 95 0.41 9.99 -4.16
C TRP A 95 1.58 9.29 -3.47
N SER A 96 2.83 9.65 -3.79
CA SER A 96 3.98 9.19 -3.01
C SER A 96 3.89 9.70 -1.56
N LEU A 97 4.45 8.94 -0.60
CA LEU A 97 4.48 9.35 0.81
C LEU A 97 5.08 10.76 0.98
N ALA A 98 6.14 11.07 0.23
CA ALA A 98 6.76 12.39 0.22
C ALA A 98 5.80 13.47 -0.30
N SER A 99 5.12 13.21 -1.43
CA SER A 99 4.13 14.14 -2.00
C SER A 99 3.01 14.45 -1.02
N VAL A 100 2.48 13.42 -0.35
CA VAL A 100 1.43 13.54 0.67
C VAL A 100 1.92 14.34 1.87
N GLN A 101 3.14 14.06 2.36
CA GLN A 101 3.75 14.81 3.45
C GLN A 101 3.88 16.31 3.12
N TRP A 102 4.36 16.65 1.91
CA TRP A 102 4.50 18.04 1.49
C TRP A 102 3.14 18.74 1.31
N ALA A 103 2.14 18.03 0.78
CA ALA A 103 0.78 18.55 0.69
C ALA A 103 0.20 18.85 2.09
N ILE A 104 0.36 17.92 3.04
CA ILE A 104 -0.08 18.11 4.43
C ILE A 104 0.66 19.28 5.07
N LEU A 105 1.98 19.38 4.91
CA LEU A 105 2.74 20.51 5.44
C LEU A 105 2.19 21.84 4.92
N GLY A 106 1.90 21.92 3.62
CA GLY A 106 1.27 23.09 3.03
C GLY A 106 -0.10 23.43 3.62
N GLU A 107 -0.93 22.42 3.91
CA GLU A 107 -2.21 22.63 4.59
C GLU A 107 -2.02 23.10 6.03
N LEU A 108 -1.15 22.45 6.81
CA LEU A 108 -0.91 22.78 8.21
C LEU A 108 -0.39 24.22 8.39
N VAL A 109 0.44 24.71 7.48
CA VAL A 109 0.96 26.08 7.51
C VAL A 109 -0.14 27.10 7.20
N ALA A 110 -1.09 26.73 6.33
CA ALA A 110 -2.20 27.58 5.89
C ALA A 110 -3.45 27.48 6.78
N LEU A 111 -3.45 26.67 7.85
CA LEU A 111 -4.58 26.56 8.77
C LEU A 111 -4.88 27.89 9.45
N GLU A 112 -6.12 28.34 9.33
CA GLU A 112 -6.63 29.50 10.04
C GLU A 112 -7.26 29.08 11.39
N PRO A 113 -6.99 29.82 12.50
CA PRO A 113 -7.59 29.55 13.81
C PRO A 113 -9.11 29.75 13.89
N THR A 114 -9.73 30.26 12.84
CA THR A 114 -11.15 30.67 12.80
C THR A 114 -12.11 29.48 12.74
N GLU A 115 -11.69 28.33 12.19
CA GLU A 115 -12.55 27.16 12.11
C GLU A 115 -12.37 26.23 13.32
N ARG A 116 -13.45 25.98 14.07
CA ARG A 116 -13.44 25.14 15.29
C ARG A 116 -12.93 23.71 15.07
N ILE A 117 -13.07 23.17 13.86
CA ILE A 117 -12.60 21.83 13.53
C ILE A 117 -11.06 21.70 13.68
N TRP A 118 -10.33 22.79 13.42
CA TRP A 118 -8.87 22.84 13.49
C TRP A 118 -8.34 23.17 14.89
N ALA A 119 -9.20 23.53 15.85
CA ALA A 119 -8.79 23.97 17.17
C ALA A 119 -7.71 23.08 17.82
N PRO A 120 -7.83 21.72 17.82
CA PRO A 120 -6.79 20.88 18.41
C PRO A 120 -5.41 21.01 17.72
N LEU A 121 -5.38 21.24 16.40
CA LEU A 121 -4.15 21.44 15.64
C LEU A 121 -3.61 22.86 15.85
N THR A 122 -4.46 23.88 15.74
CA THR A 122 -4.05 25.28 15.86
C THR A 122 -3.57 25.61 17.27
N ASP A 123 -4.20 25.04 18.31
CA ASP A 123 -3.79 25.21 19.70
C ASP A 123 -2.42 24.58 19.95
N TRP A 124 -2.20 23.35 19.47
CA TRP A 124 -0.90 22.68 19.59
C TRP A 124 0.20 23.40 18.80
N LEU A 125 -0.12 23.86 17.59
CA LEU A 125 0.79 24.62 16.73
C LEU A 125 1.09 26.02 17.27
N GLY A 126 0.16 26.63 18.00
CA GLY A 126 0.29 27.95 18.61
C GLY A 126 0.94 27.96 20.00
N ALA A 127 1.20 26.78 20.59
CA ALA A 127 1.79 26.66 21.92
C ALA A 127 3.22 27.20 22.04
N GLU A 128 3.96 27.33 20.94
CA GLU A 128 5.28 27.94 20.90
C GLU A 128 5.38 28.92 19.73
N PRO A 129 6.24 29.97 19.82
CA PRO A 129 6.46 30.89 18.72
C PRO A 129 7.01 30.15 17.50
N ARG A 130 6.40 30.39 16.33
CA ARG A 130 6.96 29.86 15.07
C ARG A 130 8.34 30.49 14.81
N PRO A 131 9.30 29.71 14.27
CA PRO A 131 10.57 30.25 13.82
C PRO A 131 10.36 31.31 12.73
N ALA A 132 11.40 32.10 12.47
CA ALA A 132 11.36 33.19 11.49
C ALA A 132 10.78 32.73 10.14
N ALA A 133 10.14 33.67 9.42
CA ALA A 133 9.67 33.45 8.06
C ALA A 133 10.78 32.75 7.24
N HIS A 134 10.41 31.71 6.49
CA HIS A 134 11.29 30.84 5.68
C HIS A 134 11.95 29.63 6.38
N ILE A 135 11.80 29.44 7.70
CA ILE A 135 12.27 28.22 8.37
C ILE A 135 11.09 27.26 8.59
N ILE A 136 11.20 26.04 8.06
CA ILE A 136 10.23 24.97 8.35
C ILE A 136 10.44 24.51 9.79
N ASP A 137 9.43 24.67 10.62
CA ASP A 137 9.41 24.14 11.97
C ASP A 137 9.45 22.60 11.94
N ARG A 138 10.43 22.03 12.64
CA ARG A 138 10.62 20.58 12.79
C ARG A 138 9.37 19.89 13.36
N ARG A 139 8.63 20.57 14.24
CA ARG A 139 7.39 20.05 14.83
C ARG A 139 6.31 19.86 13.77
N ILE A 140 6.09 20.87 12.92
CA ILE A 140 5.10 20.81 11.83
C ILE A 140 5.52 19.77 10.80
N LEU A 141 6.80 19.72 10.44
CA LEU A 141 7.32 18.71 9.52
C LEU A 141 7.15 17.28 10.06
N GLY A 142 7.42 17.08 11.36
CA GLY A 142 7.21 15.81 12.05
C GLY A 142 5.73 15.41 12.06
N LEU A 143 4.84 16.33 12.41
CA LEU A 143 3.40 16.11 12.38
C LEU A 143 2.91 15.75 10.97
N ALA A 144 3.32 16.50 9.95
CA ALA A 144 2.99 16.20 8.56
C ALA A 144 3.47 14.79 8.14
N SER A 145 4.65 14.38 8.60
CA SER A 145 5.19 13.04 8.35
C SER A 145 4.35 11.95 9.00
N GLU A 146 3.94 12.13 10.26
CA GLU A 146 3.10 11.14 10.95
C GLU A 146 1.70 11.05 10.34
N ILE A 147 1.08 12.19 10.00
CA ILE A 147 -0.21 12.21 9.30
C ILE A 147 -0.10 11.51 7.95
N ALA A 148 0.97 11.77 7.17
CA ALA A 148 1.19 11.11 5.89
C ALA A 148 1.26 9.58 6.05
N ARG A 149 1.93 9.09 7.09
CA ARG A 149 1.97 7.64 7.39
C ARG A 149 0.61 7.10 7.84
N VAL A 150 -0.20 7.89 8.55
CA VAL A 150 -1.58 7.52 8.89
C VAL A 150 -2.40 7.37 7.61
N PHE A 151 -2.32 8.33 6.69
CA PHE A 151 -3.02 8.26 5.40
C PHE A 151 -2.57 7.05 4.57
N ASP A 152 -1.27 6.77 4.49
CA ASP A 152 -0.72 5.59 3.81
C ASP A 152 -1.22 4.25 4.41
N ARG A 153 -1.39 4.18 5.73
CA ARG A 153 -2.03 3.01 6.36
C ARG A 153 -3.52 2.94 6.05
N LEU A 154 -4.23 4.07 6.11
CA LEU A 154 -5.66 4.09 5.87
C LEU A 154 -6.01 3.73 4.42
N THR A 155 -5.20 4.12 3.43
CA THR A 155 -5.41 3.69 2.03
C THR A 155 -5.38 2.17 1.89
N THR A 156 -4.54 1.50 2.68
CA THR A 156 -4.40 0.03 2.66
C THR A 156 -5.49 -0.66 3.50
N PHE A 157 -5.71 -0.22 4.74
CA PHE A 157 -6.55 -0.93 5.71
C PHE A 157 -8.00 -0.46 5.78
N ARG A 158 -8.29 0.77 5.33
CA ARG A 158 -9.62 1.39 5.34
C ARG A 158 -9.89 2.12 4.01
N PRO A 159 -9.79 1.43 2.86
CA PRO A 159 -9.91 2.07 1.55
C PRO A 159 -11.27 2.73 1.31
N VAL A 160 -12.34 2.23 1.95
CA VAL A 160 -13.68 2.81 1.88
C VAL A 160 -13.73 4.20 2.52
N TRP A 161 -13.17 4.37 3.73
CA TRP A 161 -13.13 5.67 4.42
C TRP A 161 -12.38 6.71 3.60
N ILE A 162 -11.21 6.34 3.10
CA ILE A 162 -10.39 7.23 2.27
C ILE A 162 -11.13 7.69 1.01
N ARG A 163 -11.86 6.78 0.37
CA ARG A 163 -12.70 7.09 -0.80
C ARG A 163 -13.89 8.00 -0.44
N GLU A 164 -14.50 7.83 0.72
CA GLU A 164 -15.59 8.71 1.17
C GLU A 164 -15.07 10.12 1.46
N TRP A 165 -13.91 10.22 2.13
CA TRP A 165 -13.28 11.49 2.46
C TRP A 165 -12.82 12.23 1.20
N SER A 166 -12.35 11.53 0.16
CA SER A 166 -11.99 12.18 -1.11
C SER A 166 -13.17 12.86 -1.81
N MET A 167 -14.39 12.32 -1.65
CA MET A 167 -15.61 12.91 -2.22
C MET A 167 -16.15 14.11 -1.43
N GLY A 168 -15.56 14.45 -0.28
CA GLY A 168 -16.04 15.55 0.57
C GLY A 168 -17.42 15.28 1.18
N ILE A 169 -17.82 14.01 1.27
CA ILE A 169 -19.09 13.64 1.90
C ILE A 169 -18.94 13.91 3.41
N PRO A 170 -19.73 14.81 4.01
CA PRO A 170 -19.64 15.10 5.43
C PRO A 170 -20.06 13.86 6.20
N HIS A 171 -19.10 13.17 6.79
CA HIS A 171 -19.36 12.07 7.71
C HIS A 171 -18.79 12.45 9.06
N GLN A 172 -19.60 12.23 10.09
CA GLN A 172 -19.09 12.15 11.44
C GLN A 172 -17.96 11.11 11.41
N PRO A 173 -16.73 11.48 11.79
CA PRO A 173 -15.62 10.56 11.74
C PRO A 173 -15.99 9.29 12.54
N PRO A 174 -15.56 8.10 12.11
CA PRO A 174 -15.72 6.89 12.90
C PRO A 174 -15.21 7.10 14.33
N GLU A 175 -15.77 6.36 15.29
CA GLU A 175 -15.35 6.46 16.69
C GLU A 175 -13.81 6.29 16.82
N GLY A 176 -13.18 7.22 17.55
CA GLY A 176 -11.72 7.26 17.72
C GLY A 176 -10.95 8.00 16.60
N VAL A 177 -11.61 8.49 15.55
CA VAL A 177 -10.99 9.34 14.53
C VAL A 177 -11.23 10.81 14.83
N ALA A 178 -10.16 11.62 14.76
CA ALA A 178 -10.26 13.06 15.00
C ALA A 178 -11.14 13.74 13.92
N PRO A 179 -12.04 14.67 14.30
CA PRO A 179 -12.94 15.35 13.35
C PRO A 179 -12.26 16.08 12.21
N TRP A 180 -11.04 16.58 12.41
CA TRP A 180 -10.28 17.28 11.39
C TRP A 180 -9.63 16.37 10.35
N LEU A 181 -9.49 15.07 10.64
CA LEU A 181 -8.71 14.15 9.80
C LEU A 181 -9.36 13.91 8.41
N PRO A 182 -10.69 13.66 8.30
CA PRO A 182 -11.36 13.56 7.00
C PRO A 182 -11.26 14.84 6.17
N GLU A 183 -11.45 15.99 6.80
CA GLU A 183 -11.38 17.30 6.14
C GLU A 183 -9.96 17.57 5.63
N LEU A 184 -8.93 17.28 6.44
CA LEU A 184 -7.54 17.42 6.01
C LEU A 184 -7.24 16.50 4.82
N PHE A 185 -7.73 15.26 4.85
CA PHE A 185 -7.58 14.34 3.73
C PHE A 185 -8.22 14.90 2.46
N HIS A 186 -9.44 15.44 2.56
CA HIS A 186 -10.14 16.06 1.44
C HIS A 186 -9.36 17.25 0.86
N ARG A 187 -8.81 18.13 1.70
CA ARG A 187 -7.95 19.26 1.25
C ARG A 187 -6.70 18.77 0.52
N VAL A 188 -6.03 17.75 1.05
CA VAL A 188 -4.86 17.12 0.40
C VAL A 188 -5.25 16.48 -0.93
N TYR A 189 -6.40 15.80 -1.00
CA TYR A 189 -6.93 15.21 -2.22
C TYR A 189 -7.17 16.26 -3.30
N ARG A 190 -7.77 17.42 -2.95
CA ARG A 190 -7.94 18.54 -3.89
C ARG A 190 -6.63 19.07 -4.45
N ARG A 191 -5.52 18.94 -3.74
CA ARG A 191 -4.18 19.38 -4.19
C ARG A 191 -3.47 18.35 -5.06
N LEU A 192 -3.55 17.07 -4.69
CA LEU A 192 -2.82 15.99 -5.39
C LEU A 192 -3.61 15.42 -6.57
N GLY A 193 -4.92 15.64 -6.60
CA GLY A 193 -5.84 15.10 -7.60
C GLY A 193 -6.19 13.63 -7.37
N PRO A 194 -6.97 13.05 -8.29
CA PRO A 194 -7.41 11.66 -8.20
C PRO A 194 -6.25 10.66 -8.31
N GLY A 195 -6.51 9.40 -7.98
CA GLY A 195 -5.56 8.32 -8.17
C GLY A 195 -4.73 7.97 -6.94
N HIS A 196 -5.30 8.12 -5.74
CA HIS A 196 -4.72 7.49 -4.54
C HIS A 196 -4.89 5.97 -4.59
N ASP A 197 -4.04 5.24 -3.86
CA ASP A 197 -3.98 3.78 -3.93
C ASP A 197 -5.32 3.09 -3.61
N ALA A 198 -6.11 3.63 -2.66
CA ALA A 198 -7.43 3.08 -2.34
C ALA A 198 -8.45 3.17 -3.51
N GLU A 199 -8.46 4.27 -4.27
CA GLU A 199 -9.36 4.47 -5.41
C GLU A 199 -9.00 3.49 -6.52
N ARG A 200 -7.71 3.40 -6.84
CA ARG A 200 -7.16 2.45 -7.82
C ARG A 200 -7.47 1.00 -7.45
N CYS A 201 -7.31 0.65 -6.16
CA CYS A 201 -7.64 -0.69 -5.67
C CYS A 201 -9.13 -1.02 -5.86
N LEU A 202 -10.02 -0.11 -5.46
CA LEU A 202 -11.47 -0.33 -5.60
C LEU A 202 -11.91 -0.38 -7.08
N GLN A 203 -11.31 0.44 -7.94
CA GLN A 203 -11.55 0.40 -9.38
C GLN A 203 -11.05 -0.90 -10.01
N ALA A 204 -9.86 -1.37 -9.63
CA ALA A 204 -9.31 -2.65 -10.10
C ALA A 204 -10.23 -3.82 -9.72
N ILE A 205 -10.75 -3.83 -8.49
CA ILE A 205 -11.72 -4.84 -8.03
C ILE A 205 -13.01 -4.77 -8.85
N ALA A 206 -13.50 -3.56 -9.16
CA ALA A 206 -14.70 -3.39 -9.98
C ALA A 206 -14.49 -3.92 -11.41
N ASN A 207 -13.35 -3.60 -12.05
CA ASN A 207 -13.01 -4.09 -13.39
C ASN A 207 -12.92 -5.62 -13.45
N LEU A 208 -12.24 -6.24 -12.47
CA LEU A 208 -12.08 -7.70 -12.42
C LEU A 208 -13.38 -8.46 -12.16
N ARG A 209 -14.42 -7.80 -11.61
CA ARG A 209 -15.74 -8.41 -11.42
C ARG A 209 -16.63 -8.35 -12.66
N GLN A 210 -16.29 -7.49 -13.62
CA GLN A 210 -17.03 -7.32 -14.88
C GLN A 210 -16.47 -8.20 -16.01
N GLN A 211 -15.32 -8.83 -15.80
CA GLN A 211 -14.70 -9.84 -16.67
C GLN A 211 -15.15 -11.24 -16.28
#